data_AF-A0A1M5SA59-F1
#
_entry.id   AF-A0A1M5SA59-F1
#
_cell.length_a   1.000
_cell.length_b   1.000
_cell.length_c   1.000
_cell.angle_alpha   90.00
_cell.angle_beta   90.00
_cell.angle_gamma   90.00
#
_symmetry.space_group_name_H-M   'P 1'
#
loop_
_entity.id
_entity.type
_entity.pdbx_description
1 polymer ?
#
loop_
_entity_poly.entity_id
_entity_poly.type
_entity_poly.pdbx_seq_one_letter_code
_entity_poly.pdbx_strand_id
1 'polypeptide(L)'
;MKKEHLQKIFIGLAVILIALQFVYREIKWKTGVYNEYIRIAEYVVIALVMIVGIFFVRAEDKRLVKGLLIIYAALILLFFLFKFKNLV
;
A
#
# COMPACT_ATOMS: atom_id res chain seq x y z
N MET A 1 -14.29 14.30 -6.87
CA MET A 1 -13.25 14.94 -6.02
C MET A 1 -12.31 15.74 -6.90
N LYS A 2 -11.84 16.91 -6.44
CA LYS A 2 -10.81 17.70 -7.16
C LYS A 2 -9.47 16.94 -7.10
N LYS A 3 -8.69 16.97 -8.18
CA LYS A 3 -7.40 16.24 -8.31
C LYS A 3 -6.45 16.53 -7.15
N GLU A 4 -6.35 17.80 -6.76
CA GLU A 4 -5.54 18.25 -5.62
C GLU A 4 -5.91 17.56 -4.31
N HIS A 5 -7.19 17.25 -4.10
CA HIS A 5 -7.64 16.58 -2.90
C HIS A 5 -7.22 15.11 -2.88
N LEU A 6 -7.31 14.41 -4.03
CA LEU A 6 -6.79 13.04 -4.18
C LEU A 6 -5.28 12.98 -3.99
N GLN A 7 -4.54 13.97 -4.52
CA GLN A 7 -3.09 14.07 -4.33
C GLN A 7 -2.72 14.26 -2.85
N LYS A 8 -3.43 15.14 -2.13
CA LYS A 8 -3.22 15.33 -0.68
C LYS A 8 -3.50 14.05 0.11
N ILE A 9 -4.57 13.33 -0.22
CA ILE A 9 -4.88 12.03 0.40
C ILE A 9 -3.77 11.03 0.10
N PHE A 10 -3.30 10.95 -1.14
CA PHE A 10 -2.23 10.04 -1.53
C PHE A 10 -0.93 10.30 -0.76
N ILE A 11 -0.52 11.58 -0.64
CA ILE A 11 0.64 11.98 0.15
C ILE A 11 0.43 11.61 1.62
N GLY A 12 -0.74 11.88 2.19
CA GLY A 12 -1.06 11.51 3.58
C GLY A 12 -0.94 10.02 3.83
N LEU A 13 -1.49 9.19 2.94
CA LEU A 13 -1.38 7.73 3.04
C LEU A 13 0.07 7.24 2.91
N ALA A 14 0.87 7.85 2.03
CA ALA A 14 2.28 7.51 1.90
C ALA A 14 3.08 7.83 3.18
N VAL A 15 2.82 8.97 3.82
CA VAL A 15 3.43 9.33 5.11
C VAL A 15 3.04 8.35 6.20
N ILE A 16 1.75 7.98 6.29
CA ILE A 16 1.28 6.98 7.26
C ILE A 16 1.96 5.63 7.03
N LEU A 17 2.11 5.22 5.77
CA LEU A 17 2.78 3.96 5.43
C LEU A 17 4.25 3.96 5.89
N ILE A 18 4.99 5.04 5.63
CA ILE A 18 6.38 5.19 6.08
C ILE A 18 6.45 5.15 7.61
N ALA A 19 5.56 5.86 8.30
CA ALA A 19 5.52 5.87 9.77
C ALA A 19 5.26 4.46 10.33
N LEU A 20 4.32 3.71 9.76
CA LEU A 20 4.06 2.33 10.14
C LEU A 20 5.29 1.43 9.92
N GLN A 21 6.02 1.61 8.83
CA GLN A 21 7.25 0.85 8.58
C GLN A 21 8.34 1.12 9.61
N PHE A 22 8.51 2.38 10.04
CA PHE A 22 9.43 2.72 11.14
C PHE A 22 9.00 2.06 12.45
N VAL A 23 7.72 2.13 12.77
CA VAL A 23 7.14 1.52 13.99
C VAL A 23 7.29 0.00 13.96
N TYR A 24 6.96 -0.64 12.84
CA TYR A 24 7.14 -2.08 12.64
C TYR A 24 8.60 -2.48 12.80
N ARG A 25 9.52 -1.74 12.17
CA ARG A 25 10.96 -2.02 12.25
C ARG A 25 11.49 -1.91 13.67
N GLU A 26 11.05 -0.92 14.44
CA GLU A 26 11.47 -0.72 15.84
C GLU A 26 10.86 -1.79 16.77
N ILE A 27 9.59 -2.15 16.58
CA ILE A 27 8.87 -3.09 17.44
C ILE A 27 9.23 -4.55 17.16
N LYS A 28 9.60 -4.90 15.92
CA LYS A 28 10.10 -6.23 15.55
C LYS A 28 11.27 -6.69 16.44
N TRP A 29 11.99 -5.75 17.05
CA TRP A 29 13.11 -6.03 17.94
C TRP A 29 12.69 -6.29 19.40
N LYS A 30 11.46 -5.96 19.79
CA LYS A 30 11.05 -5.89 21.21
C LYS A 30 9.86 -6.79 21.58
N THR A 31 8.89 -7.04 20.69
CA THR A 31 7.70 -7.86 21.02
C THR A 31 7.06 -8.54 19.79
N GLY A 32 6.78 -9.85 19.87
CA GLY A 32 6.27 -10.65 18.74
C GLY A 32 4.79 -10.45 18.38
N VAL A 33 3.91 -10.18 19.36
CA VAL A 33 2.44 -10.12 19.14
C VAL A 33 1.98 -8.78 18.55
N TYR A 34 2.59 -7.66 18.93
CA TYR A 34 2.29 -6.34 18.35
C TYR A 34 2.66 -6.24 16.87
N ASN A 35 3.55 -7.11 16.42
CA ASN A 35 4.05 -7.14 15.07
C ASN A 35 2.94 -7.48 14.05
N GLU A 36 2.00 -8.36 14.40
CA GLU A 36 0.91 -8.76 13.49
C GLU A 36 -0.11 -7.63 13.26
N TYR A 37 -0.51 -6.92 14.31
CA TYR A 37 -1.45 -5.80 14.20
C TYR A 37 -0.91 -4.66 13.35
N ILE A 38 0.38 -4.33 13.52
CA ILE A 38 1.04 -3.28 12.71
C ILE A 38 1.12 -3.73 11.25
N ARG A 39 1.43 -5.00 11.00
CA ARG A 39 1.48 -5.56 9.64
C ARG A 39 0.12 -5.56 8.96
N ILE A 40 -0.95 -5.86 9.70
CA ILE A 40 -2.33 -5.72 9.19
C ILE A 40 -2.64 -4.25 8.85
N ALA A 41 -2.27 -3.31 9.73
CA ALA A 41 -2.46 -1.88 9.47
C ALA A 41 -1.70 -1.42 8.22
N GLU A 42 -0.46 -1.88 8.01
CA GLU A 42 0.30 -1.62 6.78
C GLU A 42 -0.45 -2.13 5.55
N TYR A 43 -0.96 -3.36 5.57
CA TYR A 43 -1.71 -3.92 4.44
C TYR A 43 -2.99 -3.13 4.14
N VAL A 44 -3.70 -2.65 5.15
CA VAL A 44 -4.87 -1.78 4.98
C VAL A 44 -4.47 -0.46 4.33
N VAL A 45 -3.39 0.16 4.77
CA VAL A 45 -2.90 1.42 4.18
C VAL A 45 -2.46 1.22 2.73
N ILE A 46 -1.76 0.12 2.42
CA ILE A 46 -1.39 -0.23 1.03
C ILE A 46 -2.64 -0.37 0.15
N ALA A 47 -3.69 -1.05 0.63
CA ALA A 47 -4.93 -1.19 -0.11
C ALA A 47 -5.60 0.17 -0.38
N LEU A 48 -5.61 1.07 0.61
CA LEU A 48 -6.12 2.44 0.43
C LEU A 48 -5.29 3.23 -0.59
N VAL A 49 -3.95 3.10 -0.57
CA VAL A 49 -3.05 3.73 -1.55
C VAL A 49 -3.38 3.25 -2.96
N MET A 50 -3.60 1.95 -3.15
CA MET A 50 -3.97 1.39 -4.45
C MET A 50 -5.31 1.93 -4.96
N ILE A 51 -6.32 1.99 -4.08
CA ILE A 51 -7.66 2.51 -4.42
C ILE A 51 -7.56 3.99 -4.82
N VAL A 52 -6.89 4.81 -4.00
CA VAL A 52 -6.72 6.24 -4.27
C VAL A 52 -5.89 6.47 -5.53
N GLY A 53 -4.85 5.66 -5.76
CA GLY A 53 -4.04 5.67 -6.98
C GLY A 53 -4.86 5.42 -8.24
N ILE A 54 -5.75 4.41 -8.22
CA ILE A 54 -6.68 4.14 -9.33
C ILE A 54 -7.61 5.32 -9.57
N PHE A 55 -8.19 5.91 -8.51
CA PHE A 55 -9.07 7.07 -8.66
C PHE A 55 -8.33 8.29 -9.21
N PHE A 56 -7.10 8.51 -8.77
CA PHE A 56 -6.26 9.60 -9.26
C PHE A 56 -5.95 9.42 -10.75
N VAL A 57 -5.42 8.25 -11.15
CA VAL A 57 -5.10 7.95 -12.55
C VAL A 57 -6.35 7.98 -13.43
N ARG A 58 -7.49 7.47 -12.95
CA ARG A 58 -8.77 7.54 -13.67
C ARG A 58 -9.25 8.97 -13.91
N ALA A 59 -8.95 9.89 -13.00
CA ALA A 59 -9.26 11.31 -13.14
C ALA A 59 -8.27 12.04 -14.07
N GLU A 60 -7.09 11.47 -14.33
CA GLU A 60 -6.06 12.05 -15.18
C GLU A 60 -6.09 11.50 -16.61
N ASP A 61 -5.87 10.19 -16.78
CA ASP A 61 -6.01 9.49 -18.06
C ASP A 61 -6.56 8.07 -17.84
N LYS A 62 -7.75 7.82 -18.38
CA LYS A 62 -8.42 6.50 -18.31
C LYS A 62 -7.60 5.40 -18.98
N ARG A 63 -6.75 5.72 -19.96
CA ARG A 63 -5.90 4.73 -20.65
C ARG A 63 -4.84 4.12 -19.72
N LEU A 64 -4.34 4.92 -18.77
CA LEU A 64 -3.32 4.49 -17.82
C LEU A 64 -3.88 3.58 -16.71
N VAL A 65 -5.18 3.63 -16.44
CA VAL A 65 -5.85 2.82 -15.40
C VAL A 65 -5.64 1.33 -15.64
N LYS A 66 -5.76 0.88 -16.90
CA LYS A 66 -5.59 -0.54 -17.24
C LYS A 66 -4.15 -1.01 -16.96
N GLY A 67 -3.17 -0.17 -17.30
CA GLY A 67 -1.76 -0.46 -17.00
C GLY A 67 -1.51 -0.55 -15.49
N LEU A 68 -2.04 0.39 -14.72
CA LEU A 68 -1.91 0.39 -13.26
C LEU A 68 -2.54 -0.85 -12.61
N LEU A 69 -3.73 -1.27 -13.08
CA LEU A 69 -4.39 -2.48 -12.61
C LEU A 69 -3.58 -3.74 -12.90
N ILE A 70 -2.94 -3.83 -14.08
CA ILE A 70 -2.05 -4.95 -14.42
C ILE A 70 -0.84 -4.98 -13.49
N ILE A 71 -0.23 -3.82 -13.23
CA ILE A 71 0.91 -3.72 -12.29
C ILE A 71 0.48 -4.18 -10.89
N TYR A 72 -0.67 -3.71 -10.42
CA TYR A 72 -1.20 -4.11 -9.11
C TYR A 72 -1.49 -5.61 -9.03
N ALA A 73 -2.10 -6.19 -10.06
CA ALA A 73 -2.34 -7.63 -10.12
C ALA A 73 -1.02 -8.42 -10.10
N ALA A 74 -0.01 -7.98 -10.86
CA ALA A 74 1.31 -8.60 -10.87
C ALA A 74 2.01 -8.50 -9.50
N LEU A 75 1.95 -7.35 -8.84
CA LEU A 75 2.53 -7.16 -7.51
C LEU A 75 1.85 -8.02 -6.44
N ILE A 76 0.52 -8.13 -6.48
CA ILE A 76 -0.23 -9.03 -5.58
C ILE A 76 0.19 -10.48 -5.82
N LEU A 77 0.30 -10.90 -7.08
CA LEU A 77 0.69 -12.26 -7.43
C LEU A 77 2.12 -12.59 -6.99
N LEU A 78 3.05 -11.64 -7.19
CA LEU A 78 4.42 -11.74 -6.67
C LEU A 78 4.45 -11.83 -5.14
N PHE A 79 3.66 -11.01 -4.45
CA PHE A 79 3.56 -11.05 -2.99
C PHE A 79 3.12 -12.43 -2.49
N PHE A 80 2.09 -13.02 -3.09
CA PHE A 80 1.67 -14.38 -2.75
C PHE A 80 2.77 -15.41 -3.04
N LEU A 81 3.43 -15.33 -4.21
CA LEU A 81 4.53 -16.24 -4.55
C LEU A 81 5.69 -16.17 -3.53
N PHE A 82 6.06 -14.97 -3.08
CA PHE A 82 7.09 -14.80 -2.07
C PHE A 82 6.65 -15.29 -0.68
N LYS A 83 5.39 -15.05 -0.31
CA LYS A 83 4.81 -15.53 0.95
C LYS A 83 4.76 -17.06 1.01
N PHE A 84 4.36 -17.73 -0.06
CA PHE A 84 4.35 -19.20 -0.14
C PHE A 84 5.75 -19.82 -0.04
N LYS A 85 6.80 -19.09 -0.47
CA LYS A 85 8.19 -19.52 -0.35
C LYS A 85 8.84 -19.15 1.00
N ASN A 86 8.09 -18.64 1.98
CA ASN A 86 8.60 -18.11 3.25
C ASN A 86 9.72 -17.05 3.08
N LEU A 87 9.71 -16.31 1.97
CA LEU A 87 10.68 -15.24 1.73
C LEU A 87 10.23 -13.89 2.36
N VAL A 88 8.96 -13.75 2.75
CA VAL A 88 8.32 -12.52 3.28
C VAL A 88 7.32 -12.83 4.40
#